data_AF-A0A6A8AKV6-F1
#
_entry.id   AF-A0A6A8AKV6-F1
#
_cell.length_a   1.000
_cell.length_b   1.000
_cell.length_c   1.000
_cell.angle_alpha   90.00
_cell.angle_beta   90.00
_cell.angle_gamma   90.00
#
_symmetry.space_group_name_H-M   'P 1'
#
loop_
_entity.id
_entity.type
_entity.pdbx_description
1 polymer ?
#
loop_
_entity_poly.entity_id
_entity_poly.type
_entity_poly.pdbx_seq_one_letter_code
_entity_poly.pdbx_strand_id
1 'polypeptide(L)'
;MRKRISEMRMMEVENEGAEKETGNRGKLHVEPQREEQKRITAFGNELKLTIFVDPRETRSGVASFLAKAGVDLKLQNLEIGDYVVSDRVCIERKSAIDFLDSLVNKRRNLLEQIHRLKSEYEKPLLVIEGESIYGQRNVHPNVVRAVMATIAIDFSVPIIQTRDETDTASLIYVIAKREQMPNKTEVNPHGKKPSASLKEQQEYFISALSNIGIVTTRNLLRRFKTIERILTATKEELMEVEHVGEKTAEHIKAVLSAEYGG
;
A
#
# COMPACT_ATOMS: atom_id res chain seq x y z
N MET A 1 -26.23 -3.08 -6.56
CA MET A 1 -26.00 -4.54 -6.70
C MET A 1 -24.66 -4.72 -7.43
N ARG A 2 -23.59 -5.10 -6.72
CA ARG A 2 -22.23 -5.21 -7.30
C ARG A 2 -22.07 -6.61 -7.91
N LYS A 3 -21.79 -6.70 -9.21
CA LYS A 3 -21.62 -7.96 -9.96
C LYS A 3 -20.29 -8.64 -9.62
N ARG A 4 -20.28 -9.98 -9.65
CA ARG A 4 -19.11 -10.82 -9.41
C ARG A 4 -18.21 -10.84 -10.66
N ILE A 5 -16.90 -10.90 -10.44
CA ILE A 5 -15.84 -10.87 -11.47
C ILE A 5 -16.01 -11.98 -12.52
N SER A 6 -16.66 -13.10 -12.17
CA SER A 6 -16.94 -14.21 -13.08
C SER A 6 -17.90 -13.86 -14.22
N GLU A 7 -18.76 -12.85 -14.06
CA GLU A 7 -19.84 -12.56 -15.03
C GLU A 7 -19.40 -11.63 -16.18
N MET A 8 -18.31 -10.87 -16.02
CA MET A 8 -17.86 -9.92 -17.05
C MET A 8 -17.18 -10.59 -18.25
N ARG A 9 -16.78 -11.87 -18.15
CA ARG A 9 -15.98 -12.55 -19.17
C ARG A 9 -16.77 -13.34 -20.20
N MET A 10 -18.09 -13.50 -20.01
CA MET A 10 -18.94 -14.36 -20.84
C MET A 10 -19.65 -13.63 -21.98
N MET A 11 -19.64 -12.29 -22.01
CA MET A 11 -20.37 -11.50 -23.03
C MET A 11 -19.60 -11.26 -24.33
N GLU A 12 -18.29 -11.54 -24.38
CA GLU A 12 -17.44 -11.15 -25.51
C GLU A 12 -17.21 -12.28 -26.53
N VAL A 13 -17.81 -13.47 -26.36
CA VAL A 13 -17.42 -14.67 -27.13
C VAL A 13 -18.43 -15.11 -28.21
N GLU A 14 -19.64 -14.54 -28.28
CA GLU A 14 -20.72 -15.12 -29.09
C GLU A 14 -20.86 -14.63 -30.55
N ASN A 15 -19.92 -13.89 -31.11
CA ASN A 15 -20.07 -13.43 -32.50
C ASN A 15 -18.80 -13.64 -33.32
N GLU A 16 -18.73 -14.77 -34.03
CA GLU A 16 -18.21 -14.90 -35.40
C GLU A 16 -18.09 -16.37 -35.80
N GLY A 17 -18.99 -16.82 -36.68
CA GLY A 17 -18.86 -18.11 -37.33
C GLY A 17 -19.93 -18.35 -38.40
N ALA A 18 -19.61 -18.03 -39.65
CA ALA A 18 -20.08 -18.75 -40.85
C ALA A 18 -19.40 -18.24 -42.13
N GLU A 19 -18.68 -19.11 -42.84
CA GLU A 19 -18.89 -19.51 -44.26
C GLU A 19 -17.61 -19.99 -44.97
N LYS A 20 -17.74 -21.13 -45.67
CA LYS A 20 -16.86 -21.70 -46.71
C LYS A 20 -17.43 -21.23 -48.08
N GLU A 21 -16.74 -21.14 -49.23
CA GLU A 21 -16.08 -22.23 -49.97
C GLU A 21 -15.49 -21.75 -51.34
N THR A 22 -14.50 -22.50 -51.84
CA THR A 22 -14.06 -22.71 -53.25
C THR A 22 -13.33 -21.62 -54.08
N GLY A 23 -12.22 -22.03 -54.72
CA GLY A 23 -11.69 -21.35 -55.92
C GLY A 23 -10.17 -21.44 -56.17
N ASN A 24 -9.68 -22.56 -56.69
CA ASN A 24 -8.27 -22.84 -57.03
C ASN A 24 -7.85 -22.22 -58.39
N ARG A 25 -6.67 -21.56 -58.46
CA ARG A 25 -5.70 -21.64 -59.58
C ARG A 25 -4.42 -20.87 -59.26
N GLY A 26 -3.29 -21.58 -59.25
CA GLY A 26 -2.00 -21.11 -58.78
C GLY A 26 -1.24 -20.15 -59.70
N LYS A 27 -0.27 -19.46 -59.09
CA LYS A 27 1.00 -19.00 -59.67
C LYS A 27 1.88 -18.40 -58.56
N LEU A 28 3.18 -18.68 -58.67
CA LEU A 28 4.33 -18.01 -58.03
C LEU A 28 4.46 -18.21 -56.51
N HIS A 29 5.31 -19.17 -56.13
CA HIS A 29 5.78 -19.35 -54.76
C HIS A 29 6.86 -18.30 -54.46
N VAL A 30 6.41 -17.11 -54.07
CA VAL A 30 7.18 -16.19 -53.26
C VAL A 30 6.47 -16.23 -51.92
N GLU A 31 7.00 -16.97 -50.94
CA GLU A 31 6.43 -16.94 -49.59
C GLU A 31 6.46 -15.49 -49.12
N PRO A 32 5.30 -14.87 -48.87
CA PRO A 32 5.29 -13.66 -48.08
C PRO A 32 5.77 -14.12 -46.71
N GLN A 33 6.88 -13.56 -46.22
CA GLN A 33 7.10 -13.51 -44.78
C GLN A 33 5.88 -12.79 -44.22
N ARG A 34 4.87 -13.56 -43.81
CA ARG A 34 3.83 -13.08 -42.93
C ARG A 34 4.58 -12.78 -41.65
N GLU A 35 5.00 -11.54 -41.49
CA GLU A 35 5.22 -11.00 -40.16
C GLU A 35 3.97 -11.39 -39.38
N GLU A 36 4.12 -12.36 -38.47
CA GLU A 36 3.07 -12.77 -37.56
C GLU A 36 2.53 -11.48 -36.97
N GLN A 37 1.30 -11.13 -37.32
CA GLN A 37 0.66 -9.95 -36.81
C GLN A 37 0.46 -10.19 -35.32
N LYS A 38 1.44 -9.73 -34.56
CA LYS A 38 1.45 -9.79 -33.10
C LYS A 38 0.11 -9.21 -32.65
N ARG A 39 -0.69 -10.03 -31.97
CA ARG A 39 -1.94 -9.57 -31.33
C ARG A 39 -1.61 -8.30 -30.55
N ILE A 40 -2.54 -7.35 -30.47
CA ILE A 40 -2.37 -6.09 -29.74
C ILE A 40 -1.92 -6.34 -28.28
N THR A 41 -2.18 -7.53 -27.74
CA THR A 41 -1.70 -8.02 -26.44
C THR A 41 -0.18 -8.26 -26.34
N ALA A 42 0.55 -8.31 -27.45
CA ALA A 42 2.00 -8.50 -27.47
C ALA A 42 2.80 -7.21 -27.17
N PHE A 43 2.11 -6.07 -27.07
CA PHE A 43 2.68 -4.78 -26.66
C PHE A 43 2.06 -4.26 -25.36
N GLY A 44 1.70 -5.17 -24.45
CA GLY A 44 1.43 -4.84 -23.05
C GLY A 44 2.33 -5.66 -22.18
N ASN A 45 3.39 -5.04 -21.62
CA ASN A 45 4.10 -5.64 -20.50
C ASN A 45 3.14 -5.59 -19.29
N GLU A 46 2.16 -6.50 -19.24
CA GLU A 46 1.31 -6.66 -18.06
C GLU A 46 2.25 -7.04 -16.92
N LEU A 47 2.48 -6.08 -16.00
CA LEU A 47 3.28 -6.32 -14.81
C LEU A 47 2.65 -7.48 -14.04
N LYS A 48 3.24 -8.67 -14.19
CA LYS A 48 2.79 -9.88 -13.52
C LYS A 48 3.15 -9.77 -12.04
N LEU A 49 2.16 -9.82 -11.17
CA LEU A 49 2.39 -9.80 -9.72
C LEU A 49 3.15 -11.04 -9.30
N THR A 50 4.21 -10.87 -8.53
CA THR A 50 5.06 -11.97 -8.05
C THR A 50 5.00 -12.04 -6.53
N ILE A 51 4.71 -13.20 -5.96
CA ILE A 51 4.69 -13.37 -4.49
C ILE A 51 5.54 -14.57 -4.13
N PHE A 52 6.47 -14.40 -3.19
CA PHE A 52 7.20 -15.51 -2.62
C PHE A 52 6.38 -16.12 -1.50
N VAL A 53 6.25 -17.45 -1.50
CA VAL A 53 5.42 -18.19 -0.54
C VAL A 53 6.26 -19.28 0.09
N ASP A 54 6.17 -19.40 1.42
CA ASP A 54 6.77 -20.51 2.12
C ASP A 54 6.06 -21.84 1.75
N PRO A 55 6.78 -22.89 1.34
CA PRO A 55 6.17 -24.17 1.00
C PRO A 55 5.30 -24.77 2.11
N ARG A 56 5.61 -24.50 3.39
CA ARG A 56 4.84 -24.98 4.55
C ARG A 56 3.41 -24.43 4.55
N GLU A 57 3.22 -23.25 3.97
CA GLU A 57 1.95 -22.53 3.95
C GLU A 57 1.04 -22.97 2.78
N THR A 58 1.56 -23.69 1.78
CA THR A 58 0.76 -24.16 0.63
C THR A 58 -0.48 -24.99 1.01
N ARG A 59 -0.46 -25.61 2.20
CA ARG A 59 -1.57 -26.42 2.74
C ARG A 59 -2.76 -25.59 3.23
N SER A 60 -2.61 -24.28 3.40
CA SER A 60 -3.71 -23.42 3.83
C SER A 60 -4.78 -23.22 2.77
N GLY A 61 -4.47 -23.43 1.48
CA GLY A 61 -5.40 -23.18 0.37
C GLY A 61 -5.33 -21.74 -0.19
N VAL A 62 -4.78 -20.78 0.56
CA VAL A 62 -4.60 -19.38 0.13
C VAL A 62 -3.75 -19.27 -1.14
N ALA A 63 -2.63 -20.01 -1.20
CA ALA A 63 -1.77 -20.08 -2.38
C ALA A 63 -2.52 -20.54 -3.65
N SER A 64 -3.49 -21.45 -3.51
CA SER A 64 -4.32 -21.91 -4.64
C SER A 64 -5.18 -20.79 -5.20
N PHE A 65 -5.79 -19.97 -4.34
CA PHE A 65 -6.58 -18.82 -4.76
C PHE A 65 -5.72 -17.73 -5.42
N LEU A 66 -4.52 -17.46 -4.89
CA LEU A 66 -3.58 -16.51 -5.51
C LEU A 66 -3.13 -16.98 -6.90
N ALA A 67 -2.82 -18.27 -7.06
CA ALA A 67 -2.48 -18.83 -8.36
C ALA A 67 -3.64 -18.72 -9.36
N LYS A 68 -4.87 -19.02 -8.93
CA LYS A 68 -6.08 -18.84 -9.76
C LYS A 68 -6.32 -17.37 -10.15
N ALA A 69 -5.89 -16.43 -9.32
CA ALA A 69 -5.94 -14.99 -9.61
C ALA A 69 -4.82 -14.52 -10.57
N GLY A 70 -3.96 -15.41 -11.06
CA GLY A 70 -2.92 -15.10 -12.04
C GLY A 70 -1.61 -14.57 -11.44
N VAL A 71 -1.42 -14.67 -10.12
CA VAL A 71 -0.18 -14.28 -9.45
C VAL A 71 0.94 -15.29 -9.79
N ASP A 72 2.14 -14.79 -10.07
CA ASP A 72 3.36 -15.58 -10.19
C ASP A 72 3.87 -15.98 -8.81
N LEU A 73 3.46 -17.15 -8.32
CA LEU A 73 3.93 -17.65 -7.03
C LEU A 73 5.32 -18.26 -7.16
N LYS A 74 6.25 -17.79 -6.33
CA LYS A 74 7.60 -18.36 -6.17
C LYS A 74 7.67 -19.10 -4.85
N LEU A 75 7.75 -20.43 -4.90
CA LEU A 75 7.95 -21.23 -3.71
C LEU A 75 9.40 -21.10 -3.25
N GLN A 76 9.61 -20.58 -2.05
CA GLN A 76 10.93 -20.38 -1.45
C GLN A 76 10.83 -20.65 0.05
N ASN A 77 11.79 -21.40 0.60
CA ASN A 77 11.85 -21.59 2.06
C ASN A 77 12.16 -20.23 2.70
N LEU A 78 11.16 -19.65 3.36
CA LEU A 78 11.29 -18.37 4.03
C LEU A 78 11.77 -18.65 5.46
N GLU A 79 12.81 -17.95 5.90
CA GLU A 79 13.25 -18.08 7.28
C GLU A 79 12.21 -17.52 8.26
N ILE A 80 11.50 -16.47 7.85
CA ILE A 80 10.51 -15.72 8.61
C ILE A 80 9.33 -15.32 7.69
N GLY A 81 8.11 -15.49 8.20
CA GLY A 81 6.86 -15.18 7.51
C GLY A 81 6.43 -16.23 6.48
N ASP A 82 5.22 -16.05 5.96
CA ASP A 82 4.57 -17.01 5.06
C ASP A 82 4.48 -16.50 3.62
N TYR A 83 4.30 -15.19 3.45
CA TYR A 83 4.23 -14.54 2.14
C TYR A 83 5.08 -13.27 2.11
N VAL A 84 5.93 -13.13 1.09
CA VAL A 84 6.71 -11.91 0.83
C VAL A 84 6.21 -11.32 -0.48
N VAL A 85 5.63 -10.12 -0.40
CA VAL A 85 4.99 -9.43 -1.53
C VAL A 85 5.83 -8.27 -2.07
N SER A 86 6.85 -7.83 -1.35
CA SER A 86 7.91 -6.94 -1.80
C SER A 86 9.14 -7.11 -0.91
N ASP A 87 10.24 -6.45 -1.24
CA ASP A 87 11.45 -6.40 -0.43
C ASP A 87 11.21 -5.91 1.01
N ARG A 88 10.13 -5.13 1.23
CA ARG A 88 9.80 -4.53 2.52
C ARG A 88 8.54 -5.07 3.20
N VAL A 89 7.65 -5.77 2.47
CA VAL A 89 6.38 -6.28 3.02
C VAL A 89 6.40 -7.80 3.13
N CYS A 90 6.29 -8.28 4.37
CA CYS A 90 6.13 -9.69 4.71
C CYS A 90 4.87 -9.91 5.53
N ILE A 91 4.17 -10.99 5.24
CA ILE A 91 2.88 -11.36 5.84
C ILE A 91 3.05 -12.70 6.56
N GLU A 92 2.73 -12.71 7.85
CA GLU A 92 2.53 -13.92 8.64
C GLU A 92 1.02 -14.20 8.67
N ARG A 93 0.61 -15.37 8.18
CA ARG A 93 -0.78 -15.83 8.30
C ARG A 93 -0.90 -16.72 9.53
N LYS A 94 -1.94 -16.50 10.30
CA LYS A 94 -2.32 -17.43 11.36
C LYS A 94 -3.81 -17.69 11.35
N SER A 95 -4.22 -18.95 11.41
CA SER A 95 -5.63 -19.25 11.62
C SER A 95 -6.06 -18.73 13.00
N ALA A 96 -7.33 -18.35 13.17
CA ALA A 96 -7.85 -17.91 14.46
C ALA A 96 -7.66 -18.98 15.54
N ILE A 97 -7.76 -20.26 15.14
CA ILE A 97 -7.50 -21.41 16.00
C ILE A 97 -6.03 -21.46 16.44
N ASP A 98 -5.09 -21.37 15.50
CA ASP A 98 -3.66 -21.40 15.82
C ASP A 98 -3.21 -20.18 16.62
N PHE A 99 -3.80 -19.02 16.34
CA PHE A 99 -3.59 -17.81 17.11
C PHE A 99 -4.02 -18.03 18.56
N LEU A 100 -5.24 -18.52 18.81
CA LEU A 100 -5.70 -18.81 20.17
C LEU A 100 -4.86 -19.89 20.85
N ASP A 101 -4.48 -20.94 20.14
CA ASP A 101 -3.62 -21.99 20.67
C ASP A 101 -2.23 -21.46 21.05
N SER A 102 -1.72 -20.44 20.35
CA SER A 102 -0.46 -19.77 20.71
C SER A 102 -0.55 -18.93 21.99
N LEU A 103 -1.76 -18.51 22.39
CA LEU A 103 -1.95 -17.75 23.64
C LEU A 103 -1.96 -18.67 24.87
N VAL A 104 -2.37 -19.92 24.70
CA VAL A 104 -2.46 -20.91 25.80
C VAL A 104 -1.15 -21.68 25.94
N ASN A 105 -0.49 -21.98 24.82
CA ASN A 105 0.69 -22.82 24.82
C ASN A 105 1.98 -22.00 24.89
N LYS A 106 2.62 -21.97 26.06
CA LYS A 106 3.90 -21.28 26.30
C LYS A 106 5.07 -21.75 25.41
N ARG A 107 4.93 -22.84 24.64
CA ARG A 107 5.93 -23.28 23.65
C ARG A 107 5.72 -22.67 22.26
N ARG A 108 4.55 -22.09 22.00
CA ARG A 108 4.23 -21.43 20.73
C ARG A 108 4.38 -19.93 20.92
N ASN A 109 5.60 -19.43 20.71
CA ASN A 109 5.96 -18.05 21.00
C ASN A 109 5.51 -17.10 19.88
N LEU A 110 4.20 -16.80 19.82
CA LEU A 110 3.66 -15.83 18.86
C LEU A 110 4.42 -14.49 18.92
N LEU A 111 4.65 -13.96 20.12
CA LEU A 111 5.32 -12.66 20.27
C LEU A 111 6.77 -12.69 19.76
N GLU A 112 7.46 -13.83 19.87
CA GLU A 112 8.82 -13.99 19.31
C GLU A 112 8.77 -14.02 17.78
N GLN A 113 7.79 -14.71 17.20
CA GLN A 113 7.56 -14.70 15.74
C GLN A 113 7.30 -13.28 15.24
N ILE A 114 6.44 -12.53 15.92
CA ILE A 114 6.13 -11.13 15.60
C ILE A 114 7.37 -10.23 15.75
N HIS A 115 8.16 -10.43 16.79
CA HIS A 115 9.40 -9.67 16.99
C HIS A 115 10.39 -9.92 15.85
N ARG A 116 10.61 -11.19 15.46
CA ARG A 116 11.47 -11.56 14.33
C ARG A 116 10.94 -11.02 13.00
N LEU A 117 9.62 -11.08 12.78
CA LEU A 117 9.00 -10.51 11.59
C LEU A 117 9.26 -9.00 11.49
N LYS A 118 9.18 -8.29 12.62
CA LYS A 118 9.44 -6.85 12.70
C LYS A 118 10.91 -6.48 12.56
N SER A 119 11.85 -7.33 12.98
CA SER A 119 13.28 -7.06 12.86
C SER A 119 13.79 -7.17 11.42
N GLU A 120 13.20 -8.07 10.62
CA GLU A 120 13.66 -8.31 9.25
C GLU A 120 12.96 -7.46 8.20
N TYR A 121 11.69 -7.08 8.41
CA TYR A 121 10.90 -6.37 7.41
C TYR A 121 10.46 -5.00 7.91
N GLU A 122 10.57 -3.99 7.04
CA GLU A 122 10.11 -2.62 7.32
C GLU A 122 8.60 -2.60 7.64
N LYS A 123 7.82 -3.35 6.86
CA LYS A 123 6.35 -3.39 6.87
C LYS A 123 5.84 -4.82 7.10
N PRO A 124 5.97 -5.36 8.31
CA PRO A 124 5.39 -6.65 8.66
C PRO A 124 3.86 -6.55 8.76
N LEU A 125 3.15 -7.64 8.49
CA LEU A 125 1.72 -7.74 8.67
C LEU A 125 1.34 -9.10 9.27
N LEU A 126 0.54 -9.08 10.34
CA LEU A 126 -0.13 -10.28 10.81
C LEU A 126 -1.53 -10.36 10.21
N VAL A 127 -1.83 -11.46 9.52
CA VAL A 127 -3.20 -11.79 9.10
C VAL A 127 -3.75 -12.88 10.00
N ILE A 128 -4.89 -12.62 10.63
CA ILE A 128 -5.63 -13.62 11.40
C ILE A 128 -6.81 -14.10 10.57
N GLU A 129 -6.82 -15.37 10.18
CA GLU A 129 -7.86 -15.95 9.31
C GLU A 129 -8.89 -16.74 10.13
N GLY A 130 -10.15 -16.32 10.07
CA GLY A 130 -11.29 -16.95 10.71
C GLY A 130 -12.28 -15.94 11.27
N GLU A 131 -13.54 -16.34 11.44
CA GLU A 131 -14.63 -15.43 11.81
C GLU A 131 -14.58 -14.91 13.26
N SER A 132 -14.06 -15.69 14.21
CA SER A 132 -14.03 -15.30 15.62
C SER A 132 -12.71 -15.65 16.32
N ILE A 133 -12.17 -14.67 17.02
CA ILE A 133 -11.04 -14.80 17.96
C ILE A 133 -11.50 -14.76 19.43
N TYR A 134 -12.81 -14.77 19.69
CA TYR A 134 -13.37 -14.74 21.03
C TYR A 134 -14.30 -15.95 21.27
N GLY A 135 -14.43 -16.35 22.54
CA GLY A 135 -15.36 -17.41 22.95
C GLY A 135 -14.94 -18.83 22.53
N GLN A 136 -13.67 -19.01 22.16
CA GLN A 136 -13.12 -20.29 21.73
C GLN A 136 -11.90 -20.67 22.58
N ARG A 137 -11.56 -21.97 22.60
CA ARG A 137 -10.36 -22.54 23.26
C ARG A 137 -10.19 -22.20 24.74
N ASN A 138 -11.28 -21.84 25.44
CA ASN A 138 -11.26 -21.37 26.84
C ASN A 138 -10.28 -20.21 27.10
N VAL A 139 -10.01 -19.38 26.08
CA VAL A 139 -9.16 -18.21 26.23
C VAL A 139 -10.00 -17.05 26.75
N HIS A 140 -9.58 -16.48 27.88
CA HIS A 140 -10.26 -15.33 28.44
C HIS A 140 -10.14 -14.12 27.48
N PRO A 141 -11.22 -13.36 27.19
CA PRO A 141 -11.19 -12.27 26.20
C PRO A 141 -10.13 -11.19 26.48
N ASN A 142 -9.80 -10.94 27.75
CA ASN A 142 -8.72 -10.00 28.11
C ASN A 142 -7.33 -10.49 27.66
N VAL A 143 -7.08 -11.80 27.56
CA VAL A 143 -5.80 -12.33 27.07
C VAL A 143 -5.66 -12.01 25.60
N VAL A 144 -6.72 -12.25 24.81
CA VAL A 144 -6.77 -11.90 23.38
C VAL A 144 -6.53 -10.40 23.20
N ARG A 145 -7.25 -9.56 23.95
CA ARG A 145 -7.08 -8.10 23.88
C ARG A 145 -5.67 -7.65 24.25
N ALA A 146 -5.08 -8.22 25.30
CA ALA A 146 -3.73 -7.88 25.74
C ALA A 146 -2.71 -8.20 24.65
N VAL A 147 -2.78 -9.40 24.06
CA VAL A 147 -1.84 -9.80 23.00
C VAL A 147 -2.03 -8.96 21.73
N MET A 148 -3.28 -8.73 21.31
CA MET A 148 -3.58 -7.86 20.17
C MET A 148 -3.04 -6.44 20.38
N ALA A 149 -3.20 -5.89 21.59
CA ALA A 149 -2.68 -4.57 21.94
C ALA A 149 -1.15 -4.55 21.90
N THR A 150 -0.47 -5.56 22.45
CA THR A 150 0.99 -5.66 22.40
C THR A 150 1.51 -5.77 20.96
N ILE A 151 0.88 -6.58 20.11
CA ILE A 151 1.28 -6.69 18.70
C ILE A 151 1.07 -5.36 17.97
N ALA A 152 -0.09 -4.72 18.14
CA ALA A 152 -0.44 -3.51 17.41
C ALA A 152 0.31 -2.26 17.90
N ILE A 153 0.54 -2.14 19.21
CA ILE A 153 1.10 -0.93 19.83
C ILE A 153 2.58 -1.11 20.12
N ASP A 154 2.94 -2.10 20.95
CA ASP A 154 4.33 -2.27 21.41
C ASP A 154 5.25 -2.70 20.27
N PHE A 155 4.81 -3.66 19.45
CA PHE A 155 5.57 -4.10 18.27
C PHE A 155 5.29 -3.26 17.02
N SER A 156 4.26 -2.40 17.04
CA SER A 156 3.84 -1.60 15.88
C SER A 156 3.62 -2.45 14.62
N VAL A 157 3.05 -3.65 14.80
CA VAL A 157 2.75 -4.60 13.72
C VAL A 157 1.24 -4.54 13.43
N PRO A 158 0.82 -4.11 12.23
CA PRO A 158 -0.57 -4.14 11.82
C PRO A 158 -1.16 -5.54 11.89
N ILE A 159 -2.45 -5.61 12.25
CA ILE A 159 -3.21 -6.85 12.31
C ILE A 159 -4.45 -6.68 11.45
N ILE A 160 -4.67 -7.60 10.49
CA ILE A 160 -5.89 -7.63 9.69
C ILE A 160 -6.55 -9.00 9.87
N GLN A 161 -7.82 -8.99 10.27
CA GLN A 161 -8.61 -10.21 10.33
C GLN A 161 -9.32 -10.45 9.00
N THR A 162 -9.31 -11.68 8.53
CA THR A 162 -9.94 -12.16 7.31
C THR A 162 -10.88 -13.32 7.64
N ARG A 163 -11.89 -13.56 6.82
CA ARG A 163 -12.93 -14.55 7.13
C ARG A 163 -12.50 -15.98 6.81
N ASP A 164 -11.86 -16.16 5.67
CA ASP A 164 -11.51 -17.45 5.07
C ASP A 164 -10.30 -17.29 4.13
N GLU A 165 -9.85 -18.41 3.55
CA GLU A 165 -8.68 -18.48 2.68
C GLU A 165 -8.83 -17.61 1.43
N THR A 166 -10.07 -17.44 0.93
CA THR A 166 -10.35 -16.63 -0.26
C THR A 166 -10.23 -15.14 0.06
N ASP A 167 -10.71 -14.74 1.24
CA ASP A 167 -10.60 -13.39 1.79
C ASP A 167 -9.13 -13.04 2.05
N THR A 168 -8.36 -13.95 2.66
CA THR A 168 -6.90 -13.83 2.83
C THR A 168 -6.19 -13.67 1.50
N ALA A 169 -6.45 -14.53 0.52
CA ALA A 169 -5.84 -14.42 -0.80
C ALA A 169 -6.18 -13.09 -1.49
N SER A 170 -7.43 -12.63 -1.35
CA SER A 170 -7.87 -11.35 -1.91
C SER A 170 -7.13 -10.16 -1.27
N LEU A 171 -6.95 -10.19 0.05
CA LEU A 171 -6.17 -9.18 0.77
C LEU A 171 -4.72 -9.16 0.30
N ILE A 172 -4.05 -10.33 0.28
CA ILE A 172 -2.66 -10.47 -0.15
C ILE A 172 -2.48 -9.97 -1.59
N TYR A 173 -3.40 -10.34 -2.50
CA TYR A 173 -3.40 -9.86 -3.88
C TYR A 173 -3.45 -8.33 -3.98
N VAL A 174 -4.34 -7.68 -3.21
CA VAL A 174 -4.46 -6.22 -3.21
C VAL A 174 -3.19 -5.57 -2.67
N ILE A 175 -2.57 -6.13 -1.62
CA ILE A 175 -1.32 -5.61 -1.08
C ILE A 175 -0.20 -5.73 -2.14
N ALA A 176 -0.01 -6.92 -2.71
CA ALA A 176 0.99 -7.15 -3.76
C ALA A 176 0.80 -6.21 -4.95
N LYS A 177 -0.46 -6.02 -5.38
CA LYS A 177 -0.81 -5.09 -6.45
C LYS A 177 -0.39 -3.65 -6.14
N ARG A 178 -0.60 -3.18 -4.91
CA ARG A 178 -0.24 -1.82 -4.49
C ARG A 178 1.25 -1.63 -4.31
N GLU A 179 1.99 -2.68 -3.95
CA GLU A 179 3.43 -2.62 -3.75
C GLU A 179 4.22 -2.74 -5.05
N GLN A 180 3.76 -3.55 -6.01
CA GLN A 180 4.54 -3.89 -7.21
C GLN A 180 4.11 -3.14 -8.47
N MET A 181 2.85 -2.71 -8.55
CA MET A 181 2.44 -1.89 -9.68
C MET A 181 2.80 -0.43 -9.39
N PRO A 182 3.25 0.33 -10.40
CA PRO A 182 3.43 1.76 -10.27
C PRO A 182 2.09 2.36 -9.85
N ASN A 183 1.98 2.70 -8.57
CA ASN A 183 0.86 3.46 -8.07
C ASN A 183 0.90 4.81 -8.81
N LYS A 184 -0.04 5.04 -9.73
CA LYS A 184 -0.37 6.40 -10.21
C LYS A 184 -0.86 7.33 -9.09
N THR A 185 -0.97 6.81 -7.87
CA THR A 185 -1.32 7.58 -6.67
C THR A 185 -0.19 7.39 -5.67
N GLU A 186 0.82 8.25 -5.76
CA GLU A 186 1.74 8.44 -4.64
C GLU A 186 0.91 8.59 -3.37
N VAL A 187 1.16 7.76 -2.37
CA VAL A 187 0.63 7.99 -1.03
C VAL A 187 1.36 9.23 -0.52
N ASN A 188 0.75 10.38 -0.76
CA ASN A 188 1.20 11.62 -0.19
C ASN A 188 1.07 11.47 1.35
N PRO A 189 2.15 11.61 2.13
CA PRO A 189 2.08 11.61 3.60
C PRO A 189 1.15 12.71 4.14
N HIS A 190 0.74 13.64 3.28
CA HIS A 190 -0.40 14.51 3.46
C HIS A 190 -1.58 13.93 2.67
N GLY A 191 -2.52 13.29 3.38
CA GLY A 191 -3.71 12.68 2.79
C GLY A 191 -4.34 13.58 1.72
N LYS A 192 -4.75 12.98 0.58
CA LYS A 192 -5.35 13.62 -0.61
C LYS A 192 -5.57 15.13 -0.43
N LYS A 193 -4.70 15.97 -1.01
CA LYS A 193 -5.13 17.34 -1.30
C LYS A 193 -6.32 17.21 -2.28
N PRO A 194 -7.58 17.56 -1.94
CA PRO A 194 -8.35 18.31 -2.94
C PRO A 194 -7.41 19.42 -3.37
N SER A 195 -7.12 19.58 -4.67
CA SER A 195 -6.12 20.52 -5.17
C SER A 195 -6.16 21.79 -4.32
N ALA A 196 -5.23 21.94 -3.38
CA ALA A 196 -5.32 22.98 -2.37
C ALA A 196 -5.39 24.26 -3.17
N SER A 197 -6.42 25.07 -2.96
CA SER A 197 -6.56 26.35 -3.64
C SER A 197 -5.23 27.11 -3.50
N LEU A 198 -4.90 27.98 -4.45
CA LEU A 198 -3.65 28.77 -4.37
C LEU A 198 -3.47 29.42 -2.99
N LYS A 199 -4.57 29.86 -2.38
CA LYS A 199 -4.64 30.36 -1.01
C LYS A 199 -4.19 29.33 0.04
N GLU A 200 -4.73 28.10 0.00
CA GLU A 200 -4.34 27.05 0.94
C GLU A 200 -2.88 26.62 0.76
N GLN A 201 -2.35 26.65 -0.47
CA GLN A 201 -0.93 26.41 -0.71
C GLN A 201 -0.05 27.51 -0.09
N GLN A 202 -0.48 28.77 -0.21
CA GLN A 202 0.21 29.91 0.39
C GLN A 202 0.16 29.87 1.91
N GLU A 203 -1.01 29.57 2.50
CA GLU A 203 -1.15 29.39 3.95
C GLU A 203 -0.28 28.23 4.44
N TYR A 204 -0.29 27.10 3.73
CA TYR A 204 0.50 25.93 4.12
C TYR A 204 2.01 26.20 4.11
N PHE A 205 2.56 26.80 3.05
CA PHE A 205 4.00 27.07 2.92
C PHE A 205 4.55 27.91 4.09
N ILE A 206 3.83 28.95 4.49
CA ILE A 206 4.25 29.83 5.60
C ILE A 206 4.09 29.13 6.95
N SER A 207 3.00 28.38 7.14
CA SER A 207 2.74 27.67 8.41
C SER A 207 3.69 26.49 8.66
N ALA A 208 4.48 26.08 7.66
CA ALA A 208 5.49 25.03 7.82
C ALA A 208 6.71 25.49 8.66
N LEU A 209 6.88 26.80 8.83
CA LEU A 209 7.89 27.35 9.73
C LEU A 209 7.48 27.11 11.19
N SER A 210 8.41 26.59 11.98
CA SER A 210 8.17 26.34 13.41
C SER A 210 7.77 27.64 14.12
N ASN A 211 6.83 27.54 15.07
CA ASN A 211 6.29 28.69 15.82
C ASN A 211 5.44 29.69 15.01
N ILE A 212 5.00 29.34 13.80
CA ILE A 212 4.04 30.16 13.02
C ILE A 212 2.71 29.44 12.87
N GLY A 213 1.69 29.92 13.57
CA GLY A 213 0.33 29.39 13.47
C GLY A 213 -0.43 29.91 12.24
N ILE A 214 -1.61 29.33 11.99
CA ILE A 214 -2.48 29.71 10.87
C ILE A 214 -2.97 31.16 10.93
N VAL A 215 -3.15 31.71 12.14
CA VAL A 215 -3.57 33.11 12.35
C VAL A 215 -2.48 34.07 11.90
N THR A 216 -1.26 33.88 12.41
CA THR A 216 -0.07 34.66 12.01
C THR A 216 0.20 34.55 10.51
N THR A 217 0.07 33.34 9.96
CA THR A 217 0.20 33.08 8.52
C THR A 217 -0.78 33.92 7.69
N ARG A 218 -2.06 33.96 8.08
CA ARG A 218 -3.07 34.76 7.38
C ARG A 218 -2.81 36.25 7.50
N ASN A 219 -2.31 36.71 8.65
CA ASN A 219 -1.94 38.11 8.86
C ASN A 219 -0.75 38.51 7.96
N LEU A 220 0.29 37.67 7.88
CA LEU A 220 1.42 37.84 6.98
C LEU A 220 0.96 37.92 5.52
N LEU A 221 0.17 36.94 5.05
CA LEU A 221 -0.34 36.93 3.67
C LEU A 221 -1.28 38.11 3.37
N ARG A 222 -2.05 38.58 4.36
CA ARG A 222 -2.92 39.75 4.20
C ARG A 222 -2.11 41.05 4.06
N ARG A 223 -1.00 41.19 4.81
CA ARG A 223 -0.09 42.35 4.78
C ARG A 223 0.77 42.35 3.51
N PHE A 224 1.48 41.26 3.24
CA PHE A 224 2.50 41.17 2.19
C PHE A 224 1.96 40.71 0.84
N LYS A 225 0.73 40.17 0.76
CA LYS A 225 0.01 39.72 -0.44
C LYS A 225 0.58 38.49 -1.16
N THR A 226 1.88 38.24 -1.05
CA THR A 226 2.58 37.13 -1.72
C THR A 226 3.61 36.53 -0.79
N ILE A 227 3.91 35.23 -0.96
CA ILE A 227 4.97 34.54 -0.21
C ILE A 227 6.31 35.24 -0.45
N GLU A 228 6.66 35.50 -1.70
CA GLU A 228 7.93 36.14 -2.08
C GLU A 228 8.21 37.41 -1.25
N ARG A 229 7.22 38.30 -1.13
CA ARG A 229 7.34 39.51 -0.31
C ARG A 229 7.52 39.24 1.18
N ILE A 230 6.98 38.15 1.72
CA ILE A 230 7.24 37.73 3.11
C ILE A 230 8.70 37.27 3.25
N LEU A 231 9.22 36.54 2.26
CA LEU A 231 10.59 36.00 2.30
C LEU A 231 11.65 37.11 2.17
N THR A 232 11.35 38.14 1.40
CA THR A 232 12.26 39.28 1.20
C THR A 232 12.10 40.39 2.23
N ALA A 233 11.09 40.31 3.12
CA ALA A 233 10.83 41.34 4.13
C ALA A 233 12.00 41.50 5.12
N THR A 234 12.15 42.72 5.64
CA THR A 234 13.08 42.98 6.75
C THR A 234 12.51 42.49 8.08
N LYS A 235 13.38 42.39 9.10
CA LYS A 235 12.94 41.98 10.45
C LYS A 235 11.91 42.97 11.00
N GLU A 236 12.13 44.25 10.75
CA GLU A 236 11.26 45.35 11.19
C GLU A 236 9.89 45.27 10.53
N GLU A 237 9.84 45.05 9.20
CA GLU A 237 8.58 44.90 8.45
C GLU A 237 7.77 43.68 8.92
N LEU A 238 8.45 42.57 9.25
CA LEU A 238 7.79 41.38 9.79
C LEU A 238 7.15 41.65 11.16
N MET A 239 7.84 42.41 12.02
CA MET A 239 7.37 42.75 13.37
C MET A 239 6.16 43.72 13.39
N GLU A 240 5.87 44.40 12.28
CA GLU A 240 4.63 45.19 12.14
C GLU A 240 3.37 44.31 12.07
N VAL A 241 3.52 43.00 11.81
CA VAL A 241 2.40 42.08 11.67
C VAL A 241 1.94 41.58 13.04
N GLU A 242 0.63 41.69 13.29
CA GLU A 242 0.01 41.21 14.52
C GLU A 242 0.36 39.73 14.79
N HIS A 243 0.82 39.45 16.01
CA HIS A 243 1.35 38.17 16.48
C HIS A 243 2.71 37.74 15.90
N VAL A 244 3.46 38.65 15.28
CA VAL A 244 4.88 38.45 14.92
C VAL A 244 5.75 39.26 15.86
N GLY A 245 6.31 38.59 16.86
CA GLY A 245 7.30 39.19 17.77
C GLY A 245 8.72 39.05 17.25
N GLU A 246 9.67 39.66 17.97
CA GLU A 246 11.10 39.64 17.63
C GLU A 246 11.65 38.22 17.39
N LYS A 247 11.36 37.28 18.29
CA LYS A 247 11.80 35.87 18.16
C LYS A 247 11.27 35.19 16.91
N THR A 248 10.02 35.47 16.55
CA THR A 248 9.39 34.91 15.35
C THR A 248 10.01 35.50 14.10
N ALA A 249 10.23 36.82 14.06
CA ALA A 249 10.86 37.50 12.94
C ALA A 249 12.32 37.02 12.73
N GLU A 250 13.08 36.87 13.82
CA GLU A 250 14.44 36.29 13.78
C GLU A 250 14.44 34.86 13.27
N HIS A 251 13.52 34.02 13.75
CA HIS A 251 13.41 32.64 13.29
C HIS A 251 13.12 32.57 11.79
N ILE A 252 12.18 33.39 11.28
CA ILE A 252 11.90 33.47 9.85
C ILE A 252 13.18 33.82 9.07
N LYS A 253 13.90 34.87 9.48
CA LYS A 253 15.13 35.29 8.78
C LYS A 253 16.21 34.21 8.84
N ALA A 254 16.36 33.54 9.99
CA ALA A 254 17.34 32.48 10.17
C ALA A 254 17.06 31.29 9.24
N VAL A 255 15.81 30.80 9.18
CA VAL A 255 15.45 29.67 8.30
C VAL A 255 15.67 30.00 6.82
N LEU A 256 15.46 31.25 6.41
CA LEU A 256 15.59 31.66 5.02
C LEU A 256 17.02 31.97 4.57
N SER A 257 17.91 32.33 5.51
CA SER A 257 19.21 32.90 5.18
C SER A 257 20.40 32.06 5.68
N ALA A 258 20.18 31.12 6.60
CA ALA A 258 21.25 30.26 7.09
C ALA A 258 21.72 29.29 5.99
N GLU A 259 23.02 29.09 5.90
CA GLU A 259 23.59 28.04 5.06
C GLU A 259 23.13 26.67 5.54
N TYR A 260 22.84 25.77 4.61
CA TYR A 260 22.38 24.43 4.93
C TYR A 260 23.52 23.60 5.53
N GLY A 261 23.35 23.17 6.79
CA GLY A 261 24.42 22.61 7.61
C GLY A 261 24.74 21.13 7.48
N GLY A 262 23.89 20.33 6.80
CA GLY A 262 24.06 18.87 6.70
C GLY A 262 23.90 18.11 8.01
#